data_AF-A0A957NBF7-F1
#
_entry.id   AF-A0A957NBF7-F1
#
_cell.length_a   1.000
_cell.length_b   1.000
_cell.length_c   1.000
_cell.angle_alpha   90.00
_cell.angle_beta   90.00
_cell.angle_gamma   90.00
#
_symmetry.space_group_name_H-M   'P 1'
#
loop_
_entity.id
_entity.type
_entity.pdbx_description
1 polymer ?
#
loop_
_entity_poly.entity_id
_entity_poly.type
_entity_poly.pdbx_seq_one_letter_code
_entity_poly.pdbx_strand_id
1 'polypeptide(L)'
;KDGKGLYSKANLIAGYRHLVAEGDMEPDPLLEKRITMKPMRTQSGVAPVTVLTAPAGCPGKCIFCPDDWRMPKSYIYDEPGCQRAERDGFDPFRQTLGRIQSFENIGHDADKVELLILGGTWSAYSRDYREWFMRRCYDAMNAAGDPAYVEAPTLEEAQQVNVTARHRNVGLVVETRPDWVTPDEIRHLRRLGVTKVQIGVQSLDDEILTLNKRGHDVASVRQALGLLRTAGFKLHLH
;
A
#
# COMPACT_ATOMS: atom_id res chain seq x y z
N LYS A 1 33.38 -8.11 5.44
CA LYS A 1 33.66 -6.99 4.50
C LYS A 1 35.17 -6.79 4.25
N ASP A 2 36.05 -7.69 4.70
CA ASP A 2 37.51 -7.62 4.47
C ASP A 2 38.11 -6.22 4.67
N GLY A 3 37.65 -5.51 5.72
CA GLY A 3 38.08 -4.15 6.07
C GLY A 3 37.55 -3.00 5.19
N LYS A 4 36.76 -3.27 4.13
CA LYS A 4 36.29 -2.22 3.21
C LYS A 4 34.88 -1.71 3.55
N GLY A 5 34.83 -0.59 4.25
CA GLY A 5 33.61 0.19 4.49
C GLY A 5 32.73 -0.33 5.64
N LEU A 6 31.78 0.50 6.08
CA LEU A 6 30.88 0.19 7.19
C LEU A 6 29.79 -0.81 6.77
N TYR A 7 29.35 -1.65 7.70
CA TYR A 7 28.16 -2.49 7.52
C TYR A 7 26.92 -1.59 7.46
N SER A 8 25.94 -1.95 6.61
CA SER A 8 24.65 -1.26 6.63
C SER A 8 23.96 -1.52 7.97
N LYS A 9 23.06 -0.63 8.40
CA LYS A 9 22.27 -0.89 9.61
C LYS A 9 21.44 -2.17 9.52
N ALA A 10 20.96 -2.55 8.33
CA ALA A 10 20.28 -3.83 8.13
C ALA A 10 21.23 -5.01 8.42
N ASN A 11 22.48 -4.94 7.96
CA ASN A 11 23.48 -5.96 8.26
C ASN A 11 23.83 -5.99 9.76
N LEU A 12 23.88 -4.83 10.42
CA LEU A 12 24.12 -4.75 11.87
C LEU A 12 22.97 -5.39 12.65
N ILE A 13 21.72 -5.15 12.27
CA ILE A 13 20.53 -5.75 12.90
C ILE A 13 20.51 -7.26 12.67
N ALA A 14 20.74 -7.71 11.44
CA ALA A 14 20.79 -9.14 11.12
C ALA A 14 21.91 -9.86 11.89
N GLY A 15 23.11 -9.26 11.94
CA GLY A 15 24.24 -9.80 12.69
C GLY A 15 23.97 -9.84 14.19
N TYR A 16 23.42 -8.76 14.76
CA TYR A 16 23.02 -8.71 16.17
C TYR A 16 22.01 -9.82 16.51
N ARG A 17 20.94 -9.96 15.72
CA ARG A 17 19.93 -11.01 15.92
C ARG A 17 20.51 -12.42 15.82
N HIS A 18 21.45 -12.65 14.90
CA HIS A 18 22.13 -13.93 14.77
C HIS A 18 22.98 -14.25 16.01
N LEU A 19 23.80 -13.31 16.48
CA LEU A 19 24.62 -13.49 17.68
C LEU A 19 23.77 -13.75 18.94
N VAL A 20 22.63 -13.07 19.06
CA VAL A 20 21.69 -13.32 20.15
C VAL A 20 21.05 -14.71 20.05
N ALA A 21 20.68 -15.14 18.84
CA ALA A 21 20.07 -16.46 18.63
C ALA A 21 21.05 -17.64 18.89
N GLU A 22 22.33 -17.47 18.57
CA GLU A 22 23.39 -18.46 18.83
C GLU A 22 23.88 -18.43 20.29
N GLY A 23 23.47 -17.44 21.08
CA GLY A 23 23.90 -17.28 22.48
C GLY A 23 25.27 -16.62 22.65
N ASP A 24 25.86 -16.10 21.57
CA ASP A 24 27.15 -15.37 21.58
C ASP A 24 27.02 -13.96 22.17
N MET A 25 25.79 -13.45 22.32
CA MET A 25 25.50 -12.14 22.88
C MET A 25 24.18 -12.16 23.66
N GLU A 26 24.15 -11.54 24.84
CA GLU A 26 22.92 -11.32 25.58
C GLU A 26 22.04 -10.25 24.91
N PRO A 27 20.70 -10.41 24.88
CA PRO A 27 19.80 -9.39 24.36
C PRO A 27 19.97 -8.05 25.11
N ASP A 28 20.36 -7.00 24.38
CA ASP A 28 20.43 -5.62 24.87
C ASP A 28 19.40 -4.74 24.14
N PRO A 29 18.28 -4.39 24.79
CA PRO A 29 17.23 -3.53 24.22
C PRO A 29 17.72 -2.14 23.82
N LEU A 30 18.74 -1.60 24.50
CA LEU A 30 19.30 -0.29 24.19
C LEU A 30 20.14 -0.35 22.91
N LEU A 31 20.92 -1.42 22.73
CA LEU A 31 21.70 -1.64 21.53
C LEU A 31 20.78 -1.82 20.32
N GLU A 32 19.76 -2.70 20.43
CA GLU A 32 18.78 -2.95 19.37
C GLU A 32 18.11 -1.64 18.92
N LYS A 33 17.66 -0.81 19.87
CA LYS A 33 17.07 0.49 19.57
C LYS A 33 18.01 1.46 18.84
N ARG A 34 19.32 1.43 19.14
CA ARG A 34 20.33 2.31 18.51
C ARG A 34 20.67 1.87 17.08
N ILE A 35 20.67 0.57 16.82
CA ILE A 35 20.98 0.02 15.49
C ILE A 35 19.78 0.04 14.55
N THR A 36 18.54 0.07 15.06
CA THR A 36 17.32 0.30 14.27
C THR A 36 17.40 1.58 13.43
N MET A 37 16.92 1.50 12.19
CA MET A 37 16.88 2.64 11.25
C MET A 37 15.62 3.47 11.48
N LYS A 38 15.71 4.80 11.30
CA LYS A 38 14.55 5.70 11.19
C LYS A 38 13.44 5.42 12.22
N PRO A 39 13.71 5.56 13.53
CA PRO A 39 12.81 5.13 14.60
C PRO A 39 11.40 5.77 14.53
N MET A 40 11.27 6.92 13.86
CA MET A 40 9.98 7.59 13.66
C MET A 40 9.04 6.87 12.66
N ARG A 41 9.54 6.00 11.77
CA ARG A 41 8.74 5.43 10.66
C ARG A 41 7.62 4.49 11.07
N THR A 42 7.71 3.86 12.24
CA THR A 42 6.63 3.04 12.83
C THR A 42 6.34 3.45 14.27
N GLN A 43 6.63 4.71 14.63
CA GLN A 43 6.41 5.19 16.00
C GLN A 43 4.94 5.16 16.41
N SER A 44 4.02 5.24 15.44
CA SER A 44 2.57 5.03 15.64
C SER A 44 2.16 3.57 15.85
N GLY A 45 3.10 2.62 15.72
CA GLY A 45 2.85 1.18 15.78
C GLY A 45 2.12 0.63 14.56
N VAL A 46 2.12 1.33 13.41
CA VAL A 46 1.51 0.85 12.15
C VAL A 46 2.51 0.99 11.01
N ALA A 47 2.75 -0.09 10.28
CA ALA A 47 3.66 -0.14 9.14
C ALA A 47 2.92 0.21 7.82
N PRO A 48 3.28 1.31 7.14
CA PRO A 48 2.68 1.66 5.86
C PRO A 48 3.28 0.82 4.73
N VAL A 49 2.48 -0.13 4.24
CA VAL A 49 2.84 -1.01 3.11
C VAL A 49 2.22 -0.45 1.85
N THR A 50 3.06 0.10 0.98
CA THR A 50 2.63 0.71 -0.28
C THR A 50 2.92 -0.22 -1.44
N VAL A 51 1.90 -0.51 -2.24
CA VAL A 51 1.97 -1.34 -3.45
C VAL A 51 1.34 -0.61 -4.63
N LEU A 52 1.78 -0.91 -5.84
CA LEU A 52 1.26 -0.29 -7.07
C LEU A 52 0.53 -1.32 -7.93
N THR A 53 -0.59 -0.90 -8.52
CA THR A 53 -1.29 -1.67 -9.54
C THR A 53 -0.52 -1.66 -10.87
N ALA A 54 -0.78 -2.66 -11.71
CA ALA A 54 -0.18 -2.74 -13.03
C ALA A 54 -0.65 -1.58 -13.94
N PRO A 55 0.16 -1.17 -14.92
CA PRO A 55 -0.25 -0.21 -15.94
C PRO A 55 -1.48 -0.73 -16.71
N ALA A 56 -2.61 -0.04 -16.60
CA ALA A 56 -3.84 -0.37 -17.32
C ALA A 56 -4.50 0.87 -17.97
N GLY A 57 -3.75 1.97 -18.05
CA GLY A 57 -4.27 3.27 -18.46
C GLY A 57 -5.22 3.89 -17.43
N CYS A 58 -5.71 5.09 -17.76
CA CYS A 58 -6.72 5.80 -16.98
C CYS A 58 -7.73 6.40 -17.96
N PRO A 59 -9.04 6.37 -17.66
CA PRO A 59 -10.04 7.00 -18.52
C PRO A 59 -9.91 8.54 -18.57
N GLY A 60 -9.11 9.14 -17.68
CA GLY A 60 -8.90 10.58 -17.62
C GLY A 60 -7.89 11.07 -18.67
N LYS A 61 -8.11 12.30 -19.15
CA LYS A 61 -7.24 12.99 -20.12
C LYS A 61 -6.52 14.19 -19.49
N CYS A 62 -6.29 14.12 -18.17
CA CYS A 62 -5.72 15.21 -17.38
C CYS A 62 -4.35 15.62 -17.92
N ILE A 63 -4.16 16.92 -18.13
CA ILE A 63 -2.97 17.46 -18.81
C ILE A 63 -1.69 17.30 -17.97
N PHE A 64 -1.79 17.29 -16.64
CA PHE A 64 -0.65 17.20 -15.73
C PHE A 64 -0.35 15.77 -15.25
N CYS A 65 -1.18 14.79 -15.59
CA CYS A 65 -0.92 13.40 -15.20
C CYS A 65 0.21 12.83 -16.08
N PRO A 66 1.39 12.50 -15.52
CA PRO A 66 2.41 11.81 -16.27
C PRO A 66 1.88 10.47 -16.81
N ASP A 67 2.46 10.05 -17.94
CA ASP A 67 2.06 8.87 -18.71
C ASP A 67 3.29 8.05 -19.10
N ASP A 68 4.05 7.60 -18.09
CA ASP A 68 5.12 6.64 -18.31
C ASP A 68 4.48 5.28 -18.65
N TRP A 69 4.78 4.73 -19.82
CA TRP A 69 4.22 3.47 -20.29
C TRP A 69 4.54 2.28 -19.37
N ARG A 70 5.59 2.41 -18.53
CA ARG A 70 5.98 1.40 -17.54
C ARG A 70 5.15 1.47 -16.27
N MET A 71 4.43 2.57 -16.03
CA MET A 71 3.80 2.86 -14.74
C MET A 71 2.29 3.05 -14.85
N PRO A 72 1.54 2.83 -13.76
CA PRO A 72 0.17 3.29 -13.71
C PRO A 72 0.09 4.82 -13.87
N LYS A 73 -1.02 5.31 -14.43
CA LYS A 73 -1.21 6.74 -14.71
C LYS A 73 -0.91 7.59 -13.47
N SER A 74 -0.23 8.72 -13.68
CA SER A 74 0.19 9.67 -12.64
C SER A 74 1.45 9.30 -11.86
N TYR A 75 2.02 8.12 -12.11
CA TYR A 75 3.27 7.67 -11.49
C TYR A 75 4.40 7.64 -12.51
N ILE A 76 5.63 7.87 -12.05
CA ILE A 76 6.86 7.90 -12.87
C ILE A 76 7.86 6.86 -12.39
N TYR A 77 8.62 6.27 -13.33
CA TYR A 77 9.57 5.20 -13.01
C TYR A 77 10.60 5.59 -11.95
N ASP A 78 11.07 6.83 -11.93
CA ASP A 78 12.17 7.27 -11.05
C ASP A 78 11.79 7.31 -9.56
N GLU A 79 10.51 7.14 -9.22
CA GLU A 79 10.08 7.03 -7.84
C GLU A 79 10.48 5.67 -7.23
N PRO A 80 11.06 5.63 -6.01
CA PRO A 80 11.50 4.37 -5.42
C PRO A 80 10.38 3.33 -5.26
N GLY A 81 9.13 3.76 -5.10
CA GLY A 81 7.96 2.87 -5.05
C GLY A 81 7.70 2.18 -6.38
N CYS A 82 7.71 2.96 -7.46
CA CYS A 82 7.56 2.53 -8.84
C CYS A 82 8.64 1.54 -9.26
N GLN A 83 9.92 1.84 -9.00
CA GLN A 83 11.02 0.93 -9.33
C GLN A 83 10.88 -0.43 -8.65
N ARG A 84 10.40 -0.48 -7.40
CA ARG A 84 10.15 -1.74 -6.71
C ARG A 84 8.98 -2.49 -7.32
N ALA A 85 7.87 -1.79 -7.61
CA ALA A 85 6.70 -2.39 -8.21
C ALA A 85 7.02 -3.02 -9.58
N GLU A 86 7.73 -2.30 -10.45
CA GLU A 86 8.13 -2.82 -11.76
C GLU A 86 9.09 -4.01 -11.64
N ARG A 87 10.10 -3.94 -10.76
CA ARG A 87 11.01 -5.06 -10.48
C ARG A 87 10.24 -6.32 -10.06
N ASP A 88 9.20 -6.15 -9.26
CA ASP A 88 8.37 -7.26 -8.78
C ASP A 88 7.27 -7.64 -9.80
N GLY A 89 7.24 -7.02 -10.99
CA GLY A 89 6.30 -7.29 -12.07
C GLY A 89 4.87 -6.82 -11.78
N PHE A 90 4.71 -5.84 -10.90
CA PHE A 90 3.43 -5.42 -10.33
C PHE A 90 2.65 -6.54 -9.63
N ASP A 91 3.33 -7.62 -9.23
CA ASP A 91 2.71 -8.72 -8.48
C ASP A 91 2.36 -8.26 -7.05
N PRO A 92 1.07 -8.23 -6.67
CA PRO A 92 0.63 -7.75 -5.35
C PRO A 92 1.22 -8.54 -4.18
N PHE A 93 1.40 -9.85 -4.34
CA PHE A 93 1.95 -10.70 -3.28
C PHE A 93 3.42 -10.37 -3.03
N ARG A 94 4.23 -10.33 -4.09
CA ARG A 94 5.68 -10.03 -4.02
C ARG A 94 5.93 -8.63 -3.47
N GLN A 95 5.18 -7.64 -3.94
CA GLN A 95 5.30 -6.26 -3.45
C GLN A 95 4.98 -6.15 -1.96
N THR A 96 3.88 -6.78 -1.52
CA THR A 96 3.43 -6.74 -0.12
C THR A 96 4.43 -7.46 0.80
N LEU A 97 4.80 -8.70 0.46
CA LEU A 97 5.74 -9.51 1.23
C LEU A 97 7.11 -8.83 1.33
N GLY A 98 7.65 -8.38 0.20
CA GLY A 98 8.95 -7.71 0.14
C GLY A 98 8.96 -6.41 0.95
N ARG A 99 7.83 -5.70 1.02
CA ARG A 99 7.69 -4.49 1.82
C ARG A 99 7.65 -4.77 3.33
N ILE A 100 6.94 -5.81 3.76
CA ILE A 100 6.91 -6.28 5.16
C ILE A 100 8.32 -6.69 5.59
N GLN A 101 8.97 -7.57 4.82
CA GLN A 101 10.34 -8.01 5.09
C GLN A 101 11.32 -6.83 5.15
N SER A 102 11.14 -5.82 4.29
CA SER A 102 11.97 -4.61 4.32
C SER A 102 11.85 -3.83 5.63
N PHE A 103 10.67 -3.83 6.28
CA PHE A 103 10.50 -3.21 7.61
C PHE A 103 11.15 -4.04 8.71
N GLU A 104 10.93 -5.36 8.70
CA GLU A 104 11.49 -6.27 9.71
C GLU A 104 13.03 -6.31 9.65
N ASN A 105 13.61 -6.27 8.44
CA ASN A 105 15.06 -6.24 8.21
C ASN A 105 15.74 -4.97 8.74
N ILE A 106 14.99 -3.88 8.91
CA ILE A 106 15.51 -2.63 9.47
C ILE A 106 15.10 -2.41 10.94
N GLY A 107 14.54 -3.44 11.58
CA GLY A 107 14.25 -3.47 13.01
C GLY A 107 12.87 -2.91 13.40
N HIS A 108 11.94 -2.77 12.45
CA HIS A 108 10.56 -2.40 12.77
C HIS A 108 9.66 -3.64 12.81
N ASP A 109 8.78 -3.69 13.80
CA ASP A 109 7.68 -4.66 13.82
C ASP A 109 6.58 -4.21 12.84
N ALA A 110 6.09 -5.17 12.06
CA ALA A 110 5.04 -4.99 11.06
C ALA A 110 3.78 -5.78 11.42
N ASP A 111 3.50 -5.95 12.71
CA ASP A 111 2.31 -6.63 13.25
C ASP A 111 0.99 -5.98 12.81
N LYS A 112 1.01 -4.67 12.61
CA LYS A 112 -0.11 -3.87 12.10
C LYS A 112 0.30 -3.18 10.81
N VAL A 113 -0.41 -3.50 9.74
CA VAL A 113 -0.18 -2.96 8.40
C VAL A 113 -1.30 -1.97 8.05
N GLU A 114 -0.93 -0.80 7.54
CA GLU A 114 -1.83 0.01 6.71
C GLU A 114 -1.42 -0.24 5.26
N LEU A 115 -2.27 -0.93 4.49
CA LEU A 115 -2.05 -1.20 3.08
C LEU A 115 -2.51 -0.01 2.24
N LEU A 116 -1.59 0.55 1.46
CA LEU A 116 -1.85 1.65 0.53
C LEU A 116 -1.68 1.13 -0.90
N ILE A 117 -2.78 1.07 -1.64
CA ILE A 117 -2.78 0.71 -3.05
C ILE A 117 -2.76 1.99 -3.88
N LEU A 118 -1.63 2.21 -4.52
CA LEU A 118 -1.36 3.35 -5.38
C LEU A 118 -1.48 2.96 -6.85
N GLY A 119 -1.73 3.95 -7.69
CA GLY A 119 -1.76 3.78 -9.14
C GLY A 119 -2.69 4.77 -9.83
N GLY A 120 -3.34 4.33 -10.91
CA GLY A 120 -4.27 5.17 -11.64
C GLY A 120 -5.59 5.38 -10.90
N THR A 121 -6.70 5.15 -11.58
CA THR A 121 -8.01 5.19 -10.94
C THR A 121 -8.37 3.77 -10.49
N TRP A 122 -8.28 3.44 -9.19
CA TRP A 122 -8.58 2.10 -8.68
C TRP A 122 -9.90 1.57 -9.23
N SER A 123 -10.95 2.40 -9.18
CA SER A 123 -12.30 2.04 -9.62
C SER A 123 -12.44 1.78 -11.13
N ALA A 124 -11.45 2.17 -11.94
CA ALA A 124 -11.44 1.91 -13.38
C ALA A 124 -10.92 0.51 -13.74
N TYR A 125 -10.23 -0.18 -12.83
CA TYR A 125 -9.84 -1.57 -13.03
C TYR A 125 -11.05 -2.51 -12.94
N SER A 126 -11.00 -3.65 -13.65
CA SER A 126 -12.05 -4.66 -13.57
C SER A 126 -12.23 -5.17 -12.14
N ARG A 127 -13.45 -5.60 -11.79
CA ARG A 127 -13.73 -6.13 -10.44
C ARG A 127 -12.88 -7.37 -10.15
N ASP A 128 -12.73 -8.27 -11.11
CA ASP A 128 -11.92 -9.47 -10.98
C ASP A 128 -10.45 -9.14 -10.68
N TYR A 129 -9.87 -8.15 -11.38
CA TYR A 129 -8.50 -7.70 -11.11
C TYR A 129 -8.38 -7.12 -9.70
N ARG A 130 -9.34 -6.29 -9.29
CA ARG A 130 -9.34 -5.66 -7.95
C ARG A 130 -9.47 -6.68 -6.83
N GLU A 131 -10.37 -7.65 -6.97
CA GLU A 131 -10.57 -8.72 -5.99
C GLU A 131 -9.35 -9.65 -5.92
N TRP A 132 -8.80 -10.06 -7.07
CA TRP A 132 -7.54 -10.81 -7.13
C TRP A 132 -6.39 -10.04 -6.48
N PHE A 133 -6.20 -8.77 -6.84
CA PHE A 133 -5.10 -7.96 -6.34
C PHE A 133 -5.18 -7.84 -4.81
N MET A 134 -6.38 -7.57 -4.30
CA MET A 134 -6.64 -7.50 -2.87
C MET A 134 -6.36 -8.82 -2.16
N ARG A 135 -6.87 -9.93 -2.70
CA ARG A 135 -6.66 -11.28 -2.14
C ARG A 135 -5.18 -11.59 -2.02
N ARG A 136 -4.41 -11.33 -3.07
CA ARG A 136 -2.96 -11.58 -3.11
C ARG A 136 -2.16 -10.72 -2.12
N CYS A 137 -2.60 -9.49 -1.85
CA CYS A 137 -2.04 -8.68 -0.76
C CYS A 137 -2.32 -9.31 0.61
N TYR A 138 -3.54 -9.78 0.87
CA TYR A 138 -3.87 -10.51 2.10
C TYR A 138 -3.08 -11.81 2.24
N ASP A 139 -2.96 -12.59 1.16
CA ASP A 139 -2.14 -13.81 1.13
C ASP A 139 -0.69 -13.52 1.54
N ALA A 140 -0.10 -12.44 1.06
CA ALA A 140 1.27 -12.07 1.41
C ALA A 140 1.42 -11.69 2.89
N MET A 141 0.45 -10.98 3.45
CA MET A 141 0.42 -10.65 4.88
C MET A 141 0.27 -11.91 5.75
N ASN A 142 -0.58 -12.84 5.33
CA ASN A 142 -0.81 -14.10 6.02
C ASN A 142 0.43 -15.01 5.96
N ALA A 143 1.01 -15.16 4.76
CA ALA A 143 2.21 -15.99 4.53
C ALA A 143 3.47 -15.44 5.19
N ALA A 144 3.62 -14.11 5.30
CA ALA A 144 4.79 -13.51 5.96
C ALA A 144 4.94 -13.95 7.42
N GLY A 145 3.82 -14.23 8.09
CA GLY A 145 3.79 -14.63 9.50
C GLY A 145 3.66 -16.13 9.74
N ASP A 146 3.27 -16.90 8.73
CA ASP A 146 3.00 -18.32 8.81
C ASP A 146 3.54 -19.06 7.56
N PRO A 147 4.69 -19.74 7.67
CA PRO A 147 5.27 -20.53 6.58
C PRO A 147 4.37 -21.68 6.09
N ALA A 148 3.38 -22.11 6.88
CA ALA A 148 2.43 -23.14 6.50
C ALA A 148 1.19 -22.59 5.79
N TYR A 149 1.05 -21.26 5.67
CA TYR A 149 -0.07 -20.64 4.98
C TYR A 149 -0.12 -21.08 3.51
N VAL A 150 -1.31 -21.45 3.07
CA VAL A 150 -1.62 -21.73 1.67
C VAL A 150 -2.51 -20.62 1.13
N GLU A 151 -2.27 -20.21 -0.11
CA GLU A 151 -3.08 -19.19 -0.79
C GLU A 151 -4.58 -19.49 -0.67
N ALA A 152 -5.33 -18.48 -0.25
CA ALA A 152 -6.77 -18.61 -0.10
C ALA A 152 -7.46 -18.66 -1.48
N PRO A 153 -8.50 -19.50 -1.66
CA PRO A 153 -9.23 -19.58 -2.91
C PRO A 153 -10.08 -18.31 -3.15
N THR A 154 -10.56 -17.66 -2.09
CA THR A 154 -11.41 -16.47 -2.16
C THR A 154 -10.82 -15.28 -1.40
N LEU A 155 -11.25 -14.07 -1.74
CA LEU A 155 -10.87 -12.86 -1.01
C LEU A 155 -11.36 -12.92 0.44
N GLU A 156 -12.59 -13.39 0.64
CA GLU A 156 -13.23 -13.48 1.95
C GLU A 156 -12.44 -14.41 2.88
N GLU A 157 -11.96 -15.55 2.38
CA GLU A 157 -11.12 -16.45 3.17
C GLU A 157 -9.78 -15.83 3.53
N ALA A 158 -9.12 -15.14 2.58
CA ALA A 158 -7.87 -14.42 2.86
C ALA A 158 -8.06 -13.34 3.94
N GLN A 159 -9.19 -12.62 3.90
CA GLN A 159 -9.58 -11.63 4.90
C GLN A 159 -9.84 -12.28 6.27
N GLN A 160 -10.56 -13.42 6.32
CA GLN A 160 -10.83 -14.12 7.59
C GLN A 160 -9.56 -14.58 8.28
N VAL A 161 -8.61 -15.15 7.52
CA VAL A 161 -7.30 -15.52 8.08
C VAL A 161 -6.56 -14.28 8.59
N ASN A 162 -6.64 -13.16 7.86
CA ASN A 162 -5.92 -11.94 8.23
C ASN A 162 -6.42 -11.28 9.53
N VAL A 163 -7.62 -11.60 10.01
CA VAL A 163 -8.15 -11.09 11.29
C VAL A 163 -7.23 -11.47 12.47
N THR A 164 -6.64 -12.66 12.43
CA THR A 164 -5.78 -13.21 13.50
C THR A 164 -4.34 -13.43 13.08
N ALA A 165 -3.98 -13.12 11.83
CA ALA A 165 -2.61 -13.24 11.32
C ALA A 165 -1.61 -12.39 12.11
N ARG A 166 -0.31 -12.73 12.00
CA ARG A 166 0.77 -11.93 12.60
C ARG A 166 0.81 -10.50 12.05
N HIS A 167 0.68 -10.35 10.73
CA HIS A 167 0.66 -9.07 10.03
C HIS A 167 -0.77 -8.72 9.66
N ARG A 168 -1.46 -7.98 10.53
CA ARG A 168 -2.89 -7.65 10.37
C ARG A 168 -3.06 -6.38 9.58
N ASN A 169 -3.91 -6.40 8.57
CA ASN A 169 -4.29 -5.21 7.87
C ASN A 169 -5.30 -4.41 8.71
N VAL A 170 -4.83 -3.37 9.38
CA VAL A 170 -5.65 -2.51 10.24
C VAL A 170 -6.20 -1.28 9.51
N GLY A 171 -5.76 -1.06 8.27
CA GLY A 171 -6.24 0.02 7.43
C GLY A 171 -5.93 -0.24 5.97
N LEU A 172 -6.94 -0.10 5.12
CA LEU A 172 -6.80 -0.23 3.68
C LEU A 172 -7.16 1.08 2.99
N VAL A 173 -6.26 1.52 2.12
CA VAL A 173 -6.34 2.79 1.40
C VAL A 173 -6.27 2.55 -0.11
N VAL A 174 -7.20 3.15 -0.85
CA VAL A 174 -7.20 3.16 -2.33
C VAL A 174 -7.33 4.59 -2.85
N GLU A 175 -6.84 4.83 -4.06
CA GLU A 175 -6.96 6.11 -4.74
C GLU A 175 -7.94 6.01 -5.92
N THR A 176 -8.88 6.95 -5.99
CA THR A 176 -9.84 6.99 -7.11
C THR A 176 -10.25 8.41 -7.46
N ARG A 177 -11.02 8.54 -8.54
CA ARG A 177 -11.57 9.81 -8.99
C ARG A 177 -12.97 10.05 -8.42
N PRO A 178 -13.37 11.31 -8.19
CA PRO A 178 -14.73 11.63 -7.74
C PRO A 178 -15.83 11.03 -8.63
N ASP A 179 -15.67 11.11 -9.95
CA ASP A 179 -16.65 10.66 -10.94
C ASP A 179 -16.86 9.13 -11.01
N TRP A 180 -16.04 8.36 -10.27
CA TRP A 180 -16.18 6.91 -10.16
C TRP A 180 -16.83 6.46 -8.85
N VAL A 181 -17.16 7.39 -7.96
CA VAL A 181 -17.79 7.09 -6.67
C VAL A 181 -19.29 6.98 -6.84
N THR A 182 -19.77 5.75 -7.00
CA THR A 182 -21.19 5.41 -7.08
C THR A 182 -21.62 4.57 -5.87
N PRO A 183 -22.93 4.42 -5.58
CA PRO A 183 -23.41 3.51 -4.55
C PRO A 183 -22.93 2.05 -4.73
N ASP A 184 -22.85 1.58 -5.98
CA ASP A 184 -22.36 0.22 -6.28
C ASP A 184 -20.85 0.07 -6.09
N GLU A 185 -20.10 1.12 -6.38
CA GLU A 185 -18.66 1.16 -6.09
C GLU A 185 -18.43 1.18 -4.57
N ILE A 186 -19.22 1.95 -3.81
CA ILE A 186 -19.14 1.95 -2.34
C ILE A 186 -19.34 0.55 -1.76
N ARG A 187 -20.36 -0.18 -2.21
CA ARG A 187 -20.61 -1.56 -1.75
C ARG A 187 -19.41 -2.45 -2.04
N HIS A 188 -18.81 -2.30 -3.23
CA HIS A 188 -17.65 -3.06 -3.61
C HIS A 188 -16.40 -2.69 -2.78
N LEU A 189 -16.12 -1.40 -2.56
CA LEU A 189 -15.04 -0.95 -1.68
C LEU A 189 -15.20 -1.50 -0.26
N ARG A 190 -16.43 -1.60 0.25
CA ARG A 190 -16.71 -2.24 1.54
C ARG A 190 -16.40 -3.73 1.53
N ARG A 191 -16.81 -4.47 0.50
CA ARG A 191 -16.47 -5.89 0.34
C ARG A 191 -14.95 -6.12 0.31
N LEU A 192 -14.21 -5.24 -0.35
CA LEU A 192 -12.75 -5.30 -0.41
C LEU A 192 -12.07 -5.02 0.95
N GLY A 193 -12.80 -4.49 1.94
CA GLY A 193 -12.27 -4.12 3.26
C GLY A 193 -11.67 -2.70 3.31
N VAL A 194 -11.98 -1.83 2.33
CA VAL A 194 -11.42 -0.47 2.27
C VAL A 194 -11.90 0.35 3.47
N THR A 195 -10.97 1.12 4.04
CA THR A 195 -11.23 1.96 5.22
C THR A 195 -11.04 3.46 4.94
N LYS A 196 -10.19 3.80 3.97
CA LYS A 196 -9.86 5.16 3.56
C LYS A 196 -9.85 5.25 2.04
N VAL A 197 -10.40 6.33 1.52
CA VAL A 197 -10.37 6.62 0.08
C VAL A 197 -9.66 7.94 -0.13
N GLN A 198 -8.64 7.94 -0.98
CA GLN A 198 -7.99 9.16 -1.45
C GLN A 198 -8.66 9.60 -2.74
N ILE A 199 -9.12 10.85 -2.78
CA ILE A 199 -9.88 11.41 -3.89
C ILE A 199 -9.05 12.53 -4.54
N GLY A 200 -8.77 12.37 -5.83
CA GLY A 200 -8.05 13.40 -6.60
C GLY A 200 -8.97 14.54 -7.03
N VAL A 201 -9.24 15.47 -6.11
CA VAL A 201 -10.05 16.70 -6.28
C VAL A 201 -9.28 17.75 -7.08
N GLN A 202 -8.03 18.01 -6.70
CA GLN A 202 -7.05 18.93 -7.30
C GLN A 202 -7.42 20.41 -7.24
N SER A 203 -8.66 20.77 -7.52
CA SER A 203 -9.17 22.14 -7.47
C SER A 203 -10.64 22.15 -7.04
N LEU A 204 -11.05 23.24 -6.39
CA LEU A 204 -12.46 23.55 -6.09
C LEU A 204 -13.04 24.61 -7.04
N ASP A 205 -12.43 24.76 -8.20
CA ASP A 205 -12.82 25.70 -9.26
C ASP A 205 -13.04 24.95 -10.58
N ASP A 206 -14.28 24.99 -11.08
CA ASP A 206 -14.68 24.28 -12.30
C ASP A 206 -13.99 24.80 -13.56
N GLU A 207 -13.58 26.08 -13.60
CA GLU A 207 -12.83 26.64 -14.73
C GLU A 207 -11.45 25.99 -14.79
N ILE A 208 -10.75 25.92 -13.66
CA ILE A 208 -9.45 25.25 -13.54
C ILE A 208 -9.55 23.76 -13.87
N LEU A 209 -10.57 23.06 -13.36
CA LEU A 209 -10.79 21.64 -13.64
C LEU A 209 -11.02 21.38 -15.14
N THR A 210 -11.77 22.27 -15.80
CA THR A 210 -12.05 22.21 -17.24
C THR A 210 -10.79 22.45 -18.06
N LEU A 211 -10.04 23.52 -17.76
CA LEU A 211 -8.77 23.84 -18.42
C LEU A 211 -7.77 22.67 -18.31
N ASN A 212 -7.74 22.00 -17.15
CA ASN A 212 -6.87 20.86 -16.89
C ASN A 212 -7.40 19.53 -17.44
N LYS A 213 -8.58 19.52 -18.09
CA LYS A 213 -9.25 18.33 -18.62
C LYS A 213 -9.38 17.21 -17.58
N ARG A 214 -9.72 17.59 -16.35
CA ARG A 214 -9.77 16.64 -15.22
C ARG A 214 -10.86 15.58 -15.39
N GLY A 215 -11.96 15.94 -16.06
CA GLY A 215 -13.07 15.04 -16.37
C GLY A 215 -14.08 14.88 -15.24
N HIS A 216 -14.11 15.81 -14.29
CA HIS A 216 -15.14 15.99 -13.27
C HIS A 216 -15.22 17.47 -12.87
N ASP A 217 -16.28 17.82 -12.15
CA ASP A 217 -16.57 19.15 -11.59
C ASP A 217 -16.65 19.09 -10.04
N VAL A 218 -16.78 20.26 -9.42
CA VAL A 218 -16.94 20.40 -7.96
C VAL A 218 -18.22 19.74 -7.47
N ALA A 219 -19.27 19.70 -8.29
CA ALA A 219 -20.51 19.01 -7.95
C ALA A 219 -20.30 17.50 -7.78
N SER A 220 -19.54 16.87 -8.68
CA SER A 220 -19.15 15.46 -8.62
C SER A 220 -18.31 15.17 -7.38
N VAL A 221 -17.38 16.07 -7.03
CA VAL A 221 -16.62 15.99 -5.78
C VAL A 221 -17.56 16.01 -4.57
N ARG A 222 -18.49 16.96 -4.50
CA ARG A 222 -19.44 17.07 -3.39
C ARG A 222 -20.29 15.81 -3.23
N GLN A 223 -20.77 15.25 -4.35
CA GLN A 223 -21.53 14.00 -4.35
C GLN A 223 -20.70 12.82 -3.85
N ALA A 224 -19.49 12.63 -4.39
CA ALA A 224 -18.58 11.56 -4.02
C ALA A 224 -18.24 11.60 -2.52
N LEU A 225 -17.91 12.78 -1.99
CA LEU A 225 -17.58 12.94 -0.58
C LEU A 225 -18.80 12.70 0.33
N GLY A 226 -19.99 13.15 -0.08
CA GLY A 226 -21.23 12.88 0.65
C GLY A 226 -21.51 11.37 0.76
N LEU A 227 -21.38 10.66 -0.35
CA LEU A 227 -21.52 9.21 -0.45
C LEU A 227 -20.50 8.47 0.44
N LEU A 228 -19.22 8.80 0.32
CA LEU A 228 -18.15 8.15 1.09
C LEU A 228 -18.26 8.42 2.61
N ARG A 229 -18.62 9.65 3.01
CA ARG A 229 -18.86 10.00 4.42
C ARG A 229 -20.04 9.23 4.98
N THR A 230 -21.16 9.19 4.25
CA THR A 230 -22.36 8.45 4.66
C THR A 230 -22.06 6.96 4.83
N ALA A 231 -21.23 6.41 3.96
CA ALA A 231 -20.80 5.03 4.06
C ALA A 231 -19.78 4.78 5.18
N GLY A 232 -19.20 5.81 5.81
CA GLY A 232 -18.27 5.72 6.94
C GLY A 232 -16.79 5.56 6.55
N PHE A 233 -16.37 6.00 5.36
CA PHE A 233 -14.95 5.96 4.96
C PHE A 233 -14.18 7.17 5.51
N LYS A 234 -12.91 6.95 5.86
CA LYS A 234 -11.95 8.05 6.04
C LYS A 234 -11.64 8.67 4.67
N LEU A 235 -11.41 9.97 4.64
CA LEU A 235 -11.18 10.71 3.40
C LEU A 235 -9.81 11.39 3.42
N HIS A 236 -9.12 11.34 2.29
CA HIS A 236 -7.96 12.15 2.00
C HIS A 236 -8.19 12.82 0.64
N LEU A 237 -8.00 14.14 0.55
CA LEU A 237 -8.22 14.90 -0.68
C LEU A 237 -6.86 15.36 -1.19
N HIS A 238 -6.54 14.97 -2.43
CA HIS A 238 -5.43 15.54 -3.20
C HIS A 238 -5.95 16.65 -4.08
#